data_AF-A0A7S0FAE6-F1
#
_entry.id   AF-A0A7S0FAE6-F1
#
_cell.length_a   1.000
_cell.length_b   1.000
_cell.length_c   1.000
_cell.angle_alpha   90.00
_cell.angle_beta   90.00
_cell.angle_gamma   90.00
#
_symmetry.space_group_name_H-M   'P 1'
#
loop_
_entity.id
_entity.type
_entity.pdbx_description
1 polymer ?
#
loop_
_entity_poly.entity_id
_entity_poly.type
_entity_poly.pdbx_seq_one_letter_code
_entity_poly.pdbx_strand_id
1 'polypeptide(L)'
;FLWVLRDFALALEDTSGQPITACEYMNQILERFSTVSQPPPGTDTTTWAEKREAREKILELFPERDCATLVRPVDDEEDLQRLGQLSVDRLRPKFAAQISELRSQVFRGCPVLKSPTGEVATGGAFLSLVEAHVEAMNQGRVPNLGDTWQHVQSQECSRAVEEGMRAFSGVTLDLASSLPVADDELEEALGRAAGVARQRFREVAMGDEAALAEHEAELREGLEESVARLRKENQAIAVRQNEAWLQQRWATGVEEPLRNYRLQYDADELGPEECNEAESTLKANMAELEAAYWQAAVGPKEAYEEPFERIIGRRRDAALREVAAWRSHGEATAEAKRAAERAAREERARLDAEGEALARKAQREAEESKARMDARGKAKPGGKKAQAAGQAGKHPKCCAVQ
;
A
#
# COMPACT_ATOMS: atom_id res chain seq x y z
N PHE A 1 -39.10 38.11 11.76
CA PHE A 1 -38.84 39.55 11.49
C PHE A 1 -38.84 40.31 12.81
N LEU A 2 -37.88 41.21 13.03
CA LEU A 2 -37.83 42.02 14.26
C LEU A 2 -37.74 43.49 13.90
N TRP A 3 -38.75 44.27 14.26
CA TRP A 3 -38.76 45.71 14.02
C TRP A 3 -38.21 46.47 15.22
N VAL A 4 -37.07 47.15 15.05
CA VAL A 4 -36.49 47.99 16.10
C VAL A 4 -36.81 49.45 15.80
N LEU A 5 -37.71 50.03 16.60
CA LEU A 5 -38.11 51.43 16.53
C LEU A 5 -37.19 52.28 17.42
N ARG A 6 -36.29 53.02 16.76
CA ARG A 6 -35.34 53.93 17.41
C ARG A 6 -36.01 55.25 17.78
N ASP A 7 -35.52 55.89 18.84
CA ASP A 7 -35.98 57.21 19.32
C ASP A 7 -37.50 57.29 19.54
N PHE A 8 -38.08 56.20 20.05
CA PHE A 8 -39.53 56.06 20.22
C PHE A 8 -40.06 57.06 21.27
N ALA A 9 -40.91 57.98 20.81
CA ALA A 9 -41.43 59.09 21.61
C ALA A 9 -42.92 58.96 21.98
N LEU A 10 -43.63 57.96 21.44
CA LEU A 10 -45.05 57.75 21.72
C LEU A 10 -45.23 56.98 23.04
N ALA A 11 -46.35 57.22 23.71
CA ALA A 11 -46.81 56.34 24.77
C ALA A 11 -47.28 55.02 24.15
N LEU A 12 -46.83 53.90 24.72
CA LEU A 12 -47.35 52.58 24.36
C LEU A 12 -48.68 52.36 25.08
N GLU A 13 -49.71 53.05 24.60
CA GLU A 13 -51.07 52.97 25.12
C GLU A 13 -52.08 52.76 23.98
N ASP A 14 -53.16 52.04 24.24
CA ASP A 14 -54.26 51.86 23.30
C ASP A 14 -55.25 53.05 23.30
N THR A 15 -56.31 52.96 22.49
CA THR A 15 -57.37 53.99 22.42
C THR A 15 -58.15 54.18 23.72
N SER A 16 -58.04 53.25 24.66
CA SER A 16 -58.66 53.28 25.98
C SER A 16 -57.68 53.71 27.09
N GLY A 17 -56.44 54.08 26.72
CA GLY A 17 -55.38 54.49 27.65
C GLY A 17 -54.76 53.32 28.42
N GLN A 18 -54.98 52.06 28.00
CA GLN A 18 -54.34 50.90 28.62
C GLN A 18 -52.93 50.70 28.04
N PRO A 19 -51.95 50.31 28.85
CA PRO A 19 -50.60 50.06 28.36
C PRO A 19 -50.59 48.87 27.40
N ILE A 20 -49.90 49.03 26.28
CA ILE A 20 -49.66 47.98 25.28
C ILE A 20 -48.18 47.66 25.17
N THR A 21 -47.86 46.49 24.66
CA THR A 21 -46.50 46.08 24.32
C THR A 21 -46.07 46.67 22.96
N ALA A 22 -44.76 46.72 22.72
CA ALA A 22 -44.23 47.12 21.41
C ALA A 22 -44.71 46.19 20.27
N CYS A 23 -44.87 44.89 20.56
CA CYS A 23 -45.41 43.91 19.62
C CYS A 23 -46.88 44.20 19.27
N GLU A 24 -47.72 44.47 20.27
CA GLU A 24 -49.12 44.88 20.05
C GLU A 24 -49.21 46.18 19.25
N TYR A 25 -48.35 47.16 19.54
CA TYR A 25 -48.27 48.40 18.75
C TYR A 25 -47.98 48.12 17.26
N MET A 26 -47.02 47.24 16.96
CA MET A 26 -46.74 46.84 15.58
C MET A 26 -47.92 46.12 14.93
N ASN A 27 -48.52 45.14 15.62
CA ASN A 27 -49.63 44.37 15.08
C ASN A 27 -50.84 45.26 14.78
N GLN A 28 -51.16 46.22 15.66
CA GLN A 28 -52.23 47.21 15.40
C GLN A 28 -51.97 48.03 14.14
N ILE A 29 -50.72 48.41 13.85
CA ILE A 29 -50.35 49.16 12.63
C ILE A 29 -50.50 48.29 11.37
N LEU A 30 -50.09 47.03 11.44
CA LEU A 30 -50.13 46.11 10.30
C LEU A 30 -51.58 45.64 10.01
N GLU A 31 -52.36 45.29 11.03
CA GLU A 31 -53.73 44.76 10.90
C GLU A 31 -54.75 45.79 10.44
N ARG A 32 -54.59 47.06 10.86
CA ARG A 32 -55.50 48.16 10.49
C ARG A 32 -55.60 48.38 8.98
N PHE A 33 -54.57 48.00 8.21
CA PHE A 33 -54.59 48.10 6.75
C PHE A 33 -54.95 46.79 6.05
N SER A 34 -54.75 45.63 6.70
CA SER A 34 -55.16 44.33 6.15
C SER A 34 -56.68 44.17 6.12
N THR A 35 -57.38 44.74 7.11
CA THR A 35 -58.84 44.57 7.27
C THR A 35 -59.69 45.64 6.57
N VAL A 36 -59.09 46.75 6.14
CA VAL A 36 -59.81 47.88 5.56
C VAL A 36 -59.72 47.81 4.03
N SER A 37 -60.85 47.58 3.36
CA SER A 37 -60.88 47.42 1.89
C SER A 37 -60.91 48.75 1.10
N GLN A 38 -61.16 49.88 1.77
CA GLN A 38 -61.34 51.19 1.13
C GLN A 38 -60.42 52.25 1.77
N PRO A 39 -59.82 53.16 0.98
CA PRO A 39 -59.00 54.23 1.52
C PRO A 39 -59.83 55.18 2.42
N PRO A 40 -59.24 55.73 3.51
CA PRO A 40 -59.89 56.79 4.27
C PRO A 40 -60.20 58.02 3.40
N PRO A 41 -61.26 58.79 3.72
CA PRO A 41 -61.61 60.00 2.98
C PRO A 41 -60.42 60.96 2.86
N GLY A 42 -60.10 61.39 1.64
CA GLY A 42 -58.99 62.32 1.36
C GLY A 42 -57.61 61.67 1.20
N THR A 43 -57.52 60.34 1.17
CA THR A 43 -56.26 59.62 0.91
C THR A 43 -56.14 59.26 -0.57
N ASP A 44 -54.94 59.42 -1.15
CA ASP A 44 -54.67 58.94 -2.52
C ASP A 44 -54.79 57.42 -2.61
N THR A 45 -55.63 56.94 -3.53
CA THR A 45 -55.96 55.51 -3.70
C THR A 45 -54.74 54.69 -4.09
N THR A 46 -53.86 55.22 -4.94
CA THR A 46 -52.66 54.50 -5.42
C THR A 46 -51.66 54.31 -4.28
N THR A 47 -51.30 55.41 -3.61
CA THR A 47 -50.40 55.37 -2.44
C THR A 47 -50.98 54.49 -1.32
N TRP A 48 -52.31 54.48 -1.15
CA TRP A 48 -52.96 53.62 -0.16
C TRP A 48 -52.87 52.13 -0.53
N ALA A 49 -53.07 51.78 -1.80
CA ALA A 49 -52.98 50.41 -2.28
C ALA A 49 -51.55 49.84 -2.13
N GLU A 50 -50.52 50.60 -2.53
CA GLU A 50 -49.11 50.20 -2.37
C GLU A 50 -48.75 49.96 -0.90
N LYS A 51 -49.17 50.87 -0.01
CA LYS A 51 -48.95 50.75 1.44
C LYS A 51 -49.71 49.58 2.06
N ARG A 52 -50.85 49.19 1.51
CA ARG A 52 -51.60 48.01 1.93
C ARG A 52 -50.89 46.74 1.47
N GLU A 53 -50.53 46.66 0.19
CA GLU A 53 -49.81 45.53 -0.39
C GLU A 53 -48.48 45.26 0.34
N ALA A 54 -47.71 46.30 0.65
CA ALA A 54 -46.47 46.16 1.40
C ALA A 54 -46.68 45.54 2.80
N ARG A 55 -47.76 45.92 3.49
CA ARG A 55 -48.08 45.37 4.83
C ARG A 55 -48.60 43.94 4.74
N GLU A 56 -49.44 43.64 3.76
CA GLU A 56 -49.91 42.27 3.49
C GLU A 56 -48.73 41.33 3.22
N LYS A 57 -47.77 41.77 2.40
CA LYS A 57 -46.52 41.03 2.16
C LYS A 57 -45.70 40.81 3.42
N ILE A 58 -45.60 41.80 4.32
CA ILE A 58 -44.90 41.60 5.61
C ILE A 58 -45.61 40.53 6.45
N LEU A 59 -46.94 40.56 6.50
CA LEU A 59 -47.74 39.58 7.26
C LEU A 59 -47.60 38.17 6.67
N GLU A 60 -47.54 38.06 5.35
CA GLU A 60 -47.39 36.79 4.61
C GLU A 60 -45.97 36.22 4.72
N LEU A 61 -44.94 37.02 4.44
CA LEU A 61 -43.55 36.58 4.39
C LEU A 61 -42.94 36.36 5.78
N PHE A 62 -43.47 37.02 6.82
CA PHE A 62 -42.97 36.92 8.18
C PHE A 62 -44.09 36.58 9.18
N PRO A 63 -44.45 35.28 9.28
CA PRO A 63 -45.42 34.79 10.26
C PRO A 63 -44.94 35.06 11.69
N GLU A 64 -43.67 34.77 11.96
CA GLU A 64 -43.01 35.14 13.21
C GLU A 64 -42.45 36.56 13.11
N ARG A 65 -43.06 37.46 13.89
CA ARG A 65 -42.72 38.87 13.91
C ARG A 65 -42.81 39.43 15.32
N ASP A 66 -41.90 40.34 15.63
CA ASP A 66 -41.85 41.01 16.93
C ASP A 66 -41.36 42.45 16.76
N CYS A 67 -41.51 43.26 17.80
CA CYS A 67 -41.17 44.68 17.80
C CYS A 67 -40.51 45.10 19.12
N ALA A 68 -39.48 45.92 19.03
CA ALA A 68 -38.80 46.53 20.17
C ALA A 68 -38.73 48.05 19.99
N THR A 69 -39.05 48.80 21.04
CA THR A 69 -38.92 50.26 21.06
C THR A 69 -37.71 50.67 21.90
N LEU A 70 -36.92 51.59 21.37
CA LEU A 70 -35.76 52.15 22.03
C LEU A 70 -35.98 53.66 22.22
N VAL A 71 -35.81 54.15 23.44
CA VAL A 71 -35.75 55.60 23.68
C VAL A 71 -34.45 56.18 23.11
N ARG A 72 -34.36 57.51 23.05
CA ARG A 72 -33.12 58.18 22.63
C ARG A 72 -31.96 57.76 23.56
N PRO A 73 -30.75 57.45 23.03
CA PRO A 73 -29.63 56.99 23.86
C PRO A 73 -29.12 58.02 24.88
N VAL A 74 -29.03 59.28 24.47
CA VAL A 74 -28.58 60.45 25.26
C VAL A 74 -29.41 61.66 24.84
N ASP A 75 -29.61 62.65 25.72
CA ASP A 75 -30.43 63.82 25.39
C ASP A 75 -29.64 64.95 24.70
N ASP A 76 -28.32 65.00 24.89
CA ASP A 76 -27.44 65.99 24.25
C ASP A 76 -27.15 65.61 22.78
N GLU A 77 -27.08 66.62 21.91
CA GLU A 77 -26.92 66.42 20.46
C GLU A 77 -25.45 66.20 20.07
N GLU A 78 -24.50 66.83 20.78
CA GLU A 78 -23.07 66.63 20.54
C GLU A 78 -22.61 65.25 21.00
N ASP A 79 -23.22 64.74 22.08
CA ASP A 79 -23.05 63.38 22.56
C ASP A 79 -23.66 62.36 21.59
N LEU A 80 -24.83 62.63 20.99
CA LEU A 80 -25.38 61.78 19.93
C LEU A 80 -24.44 61.64 18.73
N GLN A 81 -23.81 62.75 18.30
CA GLN A 81 -22.84 62.72 17.19
C GLN A 81 -21.60 61.88 17.49
N ARG A 82 -21.26 61.73 18.78
CA ARG A 82 -20.10 60.96 19.26
C ARG A 82 -20.49 59.67 19.98
N LEU A 83 -21.73 59.18 19.77
CA LEU A 83 -22.31 58.06 20.54
C LEU A 83 -21.43 56.81 20.58
N GLY A 84 -20.75 56.47 19.48
CA GLY A 84 -19.85 55.31 19.41
C GLY A 84 -18.58 55.42 20.28
N GLN A 85 -18.26 56.61 20.79
CA GLN A 85 -17.11 56.88 21.67
C GLN A 85 -17.52 57.02 23.14
N LEU A 86 -18.82 57.12 23.42
CA LEU A 86 -19.33 57.29 24.78
C LEU A 86 -19.30 55.96 25.55
N SER A 87 -19.03 56.04 26.85
CA SER A 87 -19.18 54.88 27.74
C SER A 87 -20.66 54.55 27.96
N VAL A 88 -20.96 53.29 28.24
CA VAL A 88 -22.33 52.83 28.50
C VAL A 88 -22.97 53.57 29.68
N ASP A 89 -22.18 53.99 30.67
CA ASP A 89 -22.64 54.73 31.85
C ASP A 89 -23.14 56.14 31.52
N ARG A 90 -22.78 56.69 30.35
CA ARG A 90 -23.31 57.97 29.85
C ARG A 90 -24.67 57.82 29.18
N LEU A 91 -25.06 56.60 28.81
CA LEU A 91 -26.35 56.34 28.18
C LEU A 91 -27.47 56.45 29.21
N ARG A 92 -28.66 56.84 28.73
CA ARG A 92 -29.86 56.88 29.56
C ARG A 92 -30.13 55.47 30.13
N PRO A 93 -30.36 55.31 31.45
CA PRO A 93 -30.57 54.00 32.05
C PRO A 93 -31.70 53.19 31.39
N LYS A 94 -32.77 53.86 30.97
CA LYS A 94 -33.89 53.24 30.23
C LYS A 94 -33.44 52.68 28.87
N PHE A 95 -32.60 53.41 28.14
CA PHE A 95 -32.03 52.94 26.87
C PHE A 95 -31.14 51.71 27.09
N ALA A 96 -30.24 51.78 28.08
CA ALA A 96 -29.36 50.66 28.42
C ALA A 96 -30.14 49.39 28.79
N ALA A 97 -31.22 49.53 29.58
CA ALA A 97 -32.11 48.43 29.92
C ALA A 97 -32.83 47.86 28.67
N GLN A 98 -33.36 48.71 27.79
CA GLN A 98 -34.04 48.28 26.56
C GLN A 98 -33.09 47.58 25.58
N ILE A 99 -31.86 48.06 25.42
CA ILE A 99 -30.83 47.40 24.62
C ILE A 99 -30.44 46.04 25.22
N SER A 100 -30.33 45.96 26.55
CA SER A 100 -30.04 44.68 27.23
C SER A 100 -31.14 43.66 26.98
N GLU A 101 -32.41 44.07 27.06
CA GLU A 101 -33.54 43.19 26.77
C GLU A 101 -33.56 42.76 25.31
N LEU A 102 -33.38 43.70 24.37
CA LEU A 102 -33.30 43.42 22.94
C LEU A 102 -32.18 42.40 22.62
N ARG A 103 -30.99 42.58 23.20
CA ARG A 103 -29.89 41.62 23.05
C ARG A 103 -30.27 40.24 23.57
N SER A 104 -30.87 40.18 24.75
CA SER A 104 -31.31 38.94 25.38
C SER A 104 -32.38 38.21 24.55
N GLN A 105 -33.31 38.96 23.95
CA GLN A 105 -34.33 38.45 23.03
C GLN A 105 -33.69 37.87 21.76
N VAL A 106 -32.77 38.59 21.12
CA VAL A 106 -32.10 38.11 19.90
C VAL A 106 -31.27 36.85 20.17
N PHE A 107 -30.49 36.81 21.26
CA PHE A 107 -29.66 35.64 21.57
C PHE A 107 -30.47 34.41 21.98
N ARG A 108 -31.67 34.58 22.57
CA ARG A 108 -32.55 33.47 22.92
C ARG A 108 -33.45 33.03 21.77
N GLY A 109 -33.86 33.96 20.91
CA GLY A 109 -34.95 33.77 19.95
C GLY A 109 -34.52 33.64 18.49
N CYS A 110 -33.23 33.81 18.15
CA CYS A 110 -32.80 33.66 16.76
C CYS A 110 -32.86 32.18 16.34
N PRO A 111 -33.72 31.80 15.39
CA PRO A 111 -33.80 30.42 14.93
C PRO A 111 -32.52 30.02 14.22
N VAL A 112 -32.13 28.76 14.39
CA VAL A 112 -31.02 28.17 13.63
C VAL A 112 -31.44 28.06 12.16
N LEU A 113 -30.52 28.41 11.25
CA LEU A 113 -30.74 28.23 9.82
C LEU A 113 -30.91 26.73 9.52
N LYS A 114 -32.01 26.39 8.85
CA LYS A 114 -32.33 25.01 8.47
C LYS A 114 -32.51 24.87 6.98
N SER A 115 -32.24 23.67 6.48
CA SER A 115 -32.61 23.23 5.14
C SER A 115 -34.12 23.23 4.96
N PRO A 116 -34.61 23.18 3.70
CA PRO A 116 -36.01 22.85 3.40
C PRO A 116 -36.46 21.50 4.00
N THR A 117 -35.53 20.56 4.22
CA THR A 117 -35.76 19.26 4.86
C THR A 117 -35.72 19.31 6.40
N GLY A 118 -35.36 20.45 7.00
CA GLY A 118 -35.35 20.68 8.46
C GLY A 118 -34.02 20.44 9.18
N GLU A 119 -32.96 20.09 8.45
CA GLU A 119 -31.61 19.86 8.96
C GLU A 119 -30.89 21.17 9.25
N VAL A 120 -30.05 21.20 10.28
CA VAL A 120 -29.29 22.40 10.63
C VAL A 120 -28.21 22.68 9.59
N ALA A 121 -28.18 23.90 9.07
CA ALA A 121 -27.15 24.32 8.12
C ALA A 121 -25.78 24.37 8.81
N THR A 122 -24.78 23.74 8.20
CA THR A 122 -23.39 23.84 8.62
C THR A 122 -22.78 25.18 8.19
N GLY A 123 -21.58 25.51 8.70
CA GLY A 123 -20.84 26.68 8.23
C GLY A 123 -20.48 26.60 6.73
N GLY A 124 -20.18 25.40 6.24
CA GLY A 124 -19.94 25.15 4.81
C GLY A 124 -21.18 25.41 3.97
N ALA A 125 -22.32 24.83 4.36
CA ALA A 125 -23.61 25.07 3.72
C ALA A 125 -23.97 26.58 3.67
N PHE A 126 -23.71 27.31 4.76
CA PHE A 126 -23.92 28.75 4.79
C PHE A 126 -23.04 29.51 3.78
N LEU A 127 -21.76 29.16 3.68
CA LEU A 127 -20.87 29.77 2.69
C LEU A 127 -21.31 29.47 1.26
N SER A 128 -21.64 28.22 0.95
CA SER A 128 -22.14 27.83 -0.38
C SER A 128 -23.45 28.54 -0.73
N LEU A 129 -24.36 28.75 0.24
CA LEU A 129 -25.56 29.55 0.03
C LEU A 129 -25.21 30.99 -0.35
N VAL A 130 -24.28 31.62 0.38
CA VAL A 130 -23.84 32.99 0.10
C VAL A 130 -23.21 33.09 -1.29
N GLU A 131 -22.32 32.16 -1.64
CA GLU A 131 -21.66 32.10 -2.95
C GLU A 131 -22.67 31.99 -4.08
N ALA A 132 -23.61 31.04 -3.97
CA ALA A 132 -24.63 30.82 -4.99
C ALA A 132 -25.58 32.01 -5.15
N HIS A 133 -25.94 32.71 -4.05
CA HIS A 133 -26.73 33.94 -4.12
C HIS A 133 -25.95 35.07 -4.81
N VAL A 134 -24.68 35.27 -4.45
CA VAL A 134 -23.82 36.28 -5.06
C VAL A 134 -23.64 36.02 -6.55
N GLU A 135 -23.43 34.77 -6.94
CA GLU A 135 -23.30 34.39 -8.34
C GLU A 135 -24.58 34.61 -9.14
N ALA A 136 -25.76 34.22 -8.59
CA ALA A 136 -27.04 34.48 -9.22
C ALA A 136 -27.26 35.99 -9.46
N MET A 137 -26.98 36.82 -8.45
CA MET A 137 -27.09 38.28 -8.55
C MET A 137 -26.14 38.86 -9.60
N ASN A 138 -24.87 38.42 -9.61
CA ASN A 138 -23.87 38.87 -10.58
C ASN A 138 -24.22 38.50 -12.02
N GLN A 139 -25.01 37.43 -12.21
CA GLN A 139 -25.51 37.00 -13.52
C GLN A 139 -26.86 37.63 -13.89
N GLY A 140 -27.37 38.56 -13.08
CA GLY A 140 -28.67 39.21 -13.32
C GLY A 140 -29.87 38.29 -13.09
N ARG A 141 -29.68 37.15 -12.41
CA ARG A 141 -30.74 36.21 -12.03
C ARG A 141 -31.24 36.54 -10.63
N VAL A 142 -32.52 36.22 -10.37
CA VAL A 142 -33.08 36.28 -9.01
C VAL A 142 -32.70 34.98 -8.29
N PRO A 143 -32.06 35.04 -7.10
CA PRO A 143 -31.74 33.84 -6.32
C PRO A 143 -33.01 33.04 -5.99
N ASN A 144 -33.03 31.76 -6.36
CA ASN A 144 -34.09 30.83 -6.00
C ASN A 144 -33.60 29.91 -4.87
N LEU A 145 -34.18 30.01 -3.68
CA LEU A 145 -33.77 29.25 -2.49
C LEU A 145 -33.82 27.73 -2.70
N GLY A 146 -34.79 27.21 -3.46
CA GLY A 146 -34.94 25.77 -3.70
C GLY A 146 -33.79 25.19 -4.51
N ASP A 147 -33.56 25.75 -5.70
CA ASP A 147 -32.48 25.33 -6.60
C ASP A 147 -31.10 25.57 -5.97
N THR A 148 -30.97 26.65 -5.20
CA THR A 148 -29.75 26.96 -4.46
C THR A 148 -29.46 25.87 -3.43
N TRP A 149 -30.47 25.40 -2.68
CA TRP A 149 -30.25 24.38 -1.67
C TRP A 149 -29.84 23.03 -2.26
N GLN A 150 -30.45 22.61 -3.37
CA GLN A 150 -30.06 21.38 -4.07
C GLN A 150 -28.62 21.47 -4.58
N HIS A 151 -28.22 22.63 -5.12
CA HIS A 151 -26.85 22.86 -5.56
C HIS A 151 -25.85 22.80 -4.38
N VAL A 152 -26.18 23.46 -3.27
CA VAL A 152 -25.38 23.45 -2.04
C VAL A 152 -25.23 22.03 -1.49
N GLN A 153 -26.32 21.26 -1.46
CA GLN A 153 -26.35 19.86 -1.02
C GLN A 153 -25.38 19.00 -1.83
N SER A 154 -25.48 19.08 -3.16
CA SER A 154 -24.58 18.35 -4.06
C SER A 154 -23.12 18.77 -3.86
N GLN A 155 -22.84 20.08 -3.78
CA GLN A 155 -21.48 20.60 -3.59
C GLN A 155 -20.85 20.14 -2.26
N GLU A 156 -21.60 20.23 -1.17
CA GLU A 156 -21.13 19.83 0.17
C GLU A 156 -20.93 18.32 0.28
N CYS A 157 -21.80 17.51 -0.35
CA CYS A 157 -21.61 16.07 -0.42
C CYS A 157 -20.42 15.66 -1.29
N SER A 158 -20.19 16.30 -2.44
CA SER A 158 -18.97 16.07 -3.22
C SER A 158 -17.72 16.43 -2.40
N ARG A 159 -17.74 17.56 -1.67
CA ARG A 159 -16.64 17.91 -0.75
C ARG A 159 -16.46 16.86 0.35
N ALA A 160 -17.56 16.30 0.86
CA ALA A 160 -17.52 15.23 1.86
C ALA A 160 -16.84 13.97 1.32
N VAL A 161 -17.06 13.60 0.05
CA VAL A 161 -16.36 12.47 -0.61
C VAL A 161 -14.86 12.76 -0.66
N GLU A 162 -14.46 13.94 -1.14
CA GLU A 162 -13.05 14.33 -1.23
C GLU A 162 -12.36 14.34 0.14
N GLU A 163 -13.02 14.88 1.16
CA GLU A 163 -12.51 14.88 2.53
C GLU A 163 -12.40 13.47 3.12
N GLY A 164 -13.38 12.60 2.85
CA GLY A 164 -13.33 11.18 3.22
C GLY A 164 -12.13 10.47 2.58
N MET A 165 -11.90 10.67 1.28
CA MET A 165 -10.77 10.08 0.55
C MET A 165 -9.42 10.65 1.02
N ARG A 166 -9.37 11.93 1.36
CA ARG A 166 -8.18 12.57 1.96
C ARG A 166 -7.88 11.98 3.35
N ALA A 167 -8.91 11.76 4.15
CA ALA A 167 -8.76 11.14 5.48
C ALA A 167 -8.28 9.68 5.37
N PHE A 168 -8.84 8.90 4.44
CA PHE A 168 -8.34 7.55 4.12
C PHE A 168 -6.84 7.59 3.78
N SER A 169 -6.48 8.45 2.83
CA SER A 169 -5.09 8.58 2.35
C SER A 169 -4.14 8.95 3.49
N GLY A 170 -4.54 9.87 4.37
CA GLY A 170 -3.76 10.27 5.54
C GLY A 170 -3.47 9.13 6.50
N VAL A 171 -4.45 8.26 6.78
CA VAL A 171 -4.27 7.09 7.65
C VAL A 171 -3.41 6.02 6.97
N THR A 172 -3.56 5.82 5.67
CA THR A 172 -2.81 4.79 4.92
C THR A 172 -1.39 5.18 4.52
N LEU A 173 -0.96 6.42 4.77
CA LEU A 173 0.36 6.92 4.37
C LEU A 173 1.51 6.13 5.02
N ASP A 174 1.40 5.90 6.33
CA ASP A 174 2.40 5.14 7.09
C ASP A 174 2.37 3.65 6.75
N LEU A 175 1.17 3.13 6.48
CA LEU A 175 0.97 1.75 6.02
C LEU A 175 1.69 1.51 4.69
N ALA A 176 1.51 2.40 3.71
CA ALA A 176 2.15 2.28 2.39
C ALA A 176 3.69 2.25 2.48
N SER A 177 4.27 2.95 3.46
CA SER A 177 5.72 2.96 3.69
C SER A 177 6.23 1.71 4.42
N SER A 178 5.34 0.97 5.06
CA SER A 178 5.67 -0.21 5.89
C SER A 178 5.43 -1.53 5.17
N LEU A 179 4.95 -1.51 3.92
CA LEU A 179 4.70 -2.72 3.14
C LEU A 179 6.01 -3.50 2.88
N PRO A 180 5.99 -4.85 2.94
CA PRO A 180 4.82 -5.68 3.13
C PRO A 180 4.50 -5.94 4.60
N VAL A 181 3.22 -6.11 4.91
CA VAL A 181 2.71 -6.45 6.25
C VAL A 181 1.87 -7.73 6.20
N ALA A 182 1.57 -8.28 7.39
CA ALA A 182 0.70 -9.45 7.52
C ALA A 182 -0.74 -9.15 7.07
N ASP A 183 -1.48 -10.19 6.67
CA ASP A 183 -2.82 -10.03 6.08
C ASP A 183 -3.83 -9.47 7.09
N ASP A 184 -3.76 -9.92 8.34
CA ASP A 184 -4.58 -9.42 9.44
C ASP A 184 -4.27 -7.95 9.79
N GLU A 185 -3.00 -7.59 9.86
CA GLU A 185 -2.56 -6.20 10.07
C GLU A 185 -3.01 -5.28 8.92
N LEU A 186 -2.91 -5.76 7.68
CA LEU A 186 -3.36 -5.03 6.50
C LEU A 186 -4.88 -4.77 6.56
N GLU A 187 -5.67 -5.81 6.78
CA GLU A 187 -7.13 -5.72 6.82
C GLU A 187 -7.61 -4.84 7.98
N GLU A 188 -6.96 -4.93 9.15
CA GLU A 188 -7.27 -4.04 10.27
C GLU A 188 -6.96 -2.57 9.94
N ALA A 189 -5.79 -2.29 9.36
CA ALA A 189 -5.40 -0.94 9.01
C ALA A 189 -6.32 -0.33 7.93
N LEU A 190 -6.66 -1.10 6.88
CA LEU A 190 -7.58 -0.69 5.82
C LEU A 190 -9.01 -0.50 6.35
N GLY A 191 -9.47 -1.40 7.23
CA GLY A 191 -10.78 -1.29 7.89
C GLY A 191 -10.87 -0.02 8.76
N ARG A 192 -9.84 0.28 9.55
CA ARG A 192 -9.76 1.53 10.33
C ARG A 192 -9.77 2.77 9.42
N ALA A 193 -8.96 2.77 8.36
CA ALA A 193 -8.90 3.89 7.40
C ALA A 193 -10.25 4.14 6.72
N ALA A 194 -10.93 3.07 6.27
CA ALA A 194 -12.27 3.17 5.68
C ALA A 194 -13.32 3.67 6.71
N GLY A 195 -13.21 3.25 7.97
CA GLY A 195 -14.06 3.75 9.05
C GLY A 195 -13.91 5.25 9.28
N VAL A 196 -12.67 5.74 9.35
CA VAL A 196 -12.35 7.18 9.50
C VAL A 196 -12.87 7.98 8.31
N ALA A 197 -12.69 7.48 7.07
CA ALA A 197 -13.20 8.13 5.87
C ALA A 197 -14.73 8.28 5.87
N ARG A 198 -15.45 7.20 6.24
CA ARG A 198 -16.92 7.22 6.36
C ARG A 198 -17.41 8.14 7.45
N GLN A 199 -16.70 8.20 8.58
CA GLN A 199 -17.02 9.15 9.64
C GLN A 199 -16.84 10.59 9.14
N ARG A 200 -15.71 10.87 8.48
CA ARG A 200 -15.44 12.22 7.97
C ARG A 200 -16.47 12.66 6.94
N PHE A 201 -16.89 11.76 6.07
CA PHE A 201 -17.98 12.00 5.13
C PHE A 201 -19.27 12.41 5.86
N ARG A 202 -19.70 11.66 6.88
CA ARG A 202 -20.94 11.95 7.64
C ARG A 202 -20.91 13.27 8.39
N GLU A 203 -19.74 13.76 8.79
CA GLU A 203 -19.59 15.05 9.46
C GLU A 203 -19.78 16.25 8.51
N VAL A 204 -19.54 16.04 7.21
CA VAL A 204 -19.51 17.09 6.20
C VAL A 204 -20.72 17.03 5.26
N ALA A 205 -21.14 15.82 4.90
CA ALA A 205 -22.25 15.58 4.00
C ALA A 205 -23.56 16.10 4.60
N MET A 206 -24.47 16.52 3.73
CA MET A 206 -25.74 17.11 4.13
C MET A 206 -26.87 16.69 3.21
N GLY A 207 -28.09 16.72 3.73
CA GLY A 207 -29.30 16.56 2.95
C GLY A 207 -29.96 15.19 3.10
N ASP A 208 -30.99 14.95 2.27
CA ASP A 208 -31.83 13.76 2.39
C ASP A 208 -31.12 12.45 2.01
N GLU A 209 -31.76 11.34 2.41
CA GLU A 209 -31.23 9.99 2.21
C GLU A 209 -30.96 9.69 0.73
N ALA A 210 -31.75 10.24 -0.19
CA ALA A 210 -31.58 10.04 -1.62
C ALA A 210 -30.30 10.72 -2.14
N ALA A 211 -30.03 11.97 -1.76
CA ALA A 211 -28.82 12.66 -2.17
C ALA A 211 -27.56 12.10 -1.50
N LEU A 212 -27.67 11.64 -0.25
CA LEU A 212 -26.57 11.00 0.45
C LEU A 212 -26.20 9.66 -0.20
N ALA A 213 -27.17 8.87 -0.64
CA ALA A 213 -26.94 7.54 -1.18
C ALA A 213 -26.02 7.52 -2.41
N GLU A 214 -26.13 8.52 -3.31
CA GLU A 214 -25.28 8.64 -4.49
C GLU A 214 -23.81 8.88 -4.09
N HIS A 215 -23.57 9.84 -3.23
CA HIS A 215 -22.21 10.21 -2.79
C HIS A 215 -21.60 9.19 -1.81
N GLU A 216 -22.43 8.49 -1.01
CA GLU A 216 -21.97 7.34 -0.22
C GLU A 216 -21.52 6.18 -1.12
N ALA A 217 -22.20 5.97 -2.25
CA ALA A 217 -21.80 4.97 -3.24
C ALA A 217 -20.47 5.36 -3.92
N GLU A 218 -20.32 6.63 -4.30
CA GLU A 218 -19.09 7.19 -4.86
C GLU A 218 -17.91 7.04 -3.88
N LEU A 219 -18.09 7.41 -2.61
CA LEU A 219 -17.07 7.22 -1.58
C LEU A 219 -16.72 5.74 -1.41
N ARG A 220 -17.71 4.85 -1.39
CA ARG A 220 -17.47 3.41 -1.28
C ARG A 220 -16.64 2.89 -2.44
N GLU A 221 -16.95 3.26 -3.67
CA GLU A 221 -16.21 2.84 -4.86
C GLU A 221 -14.75 3.32 -4.79
N GLY A 222 -14.52 4.59 -4.44
CA GLY A 222 -13.17 5.13 -4.29
C GLY A 222 -12.35 4.44 -3.18
N LEU A 223 -13.00 4.08 -2.06
CA LEU A 223 -12.38 3.30 -1.00
C LEU A 223 -12.05 1.88 -1.46
N GLU A 224 -12.96 1.20 -2.15
CA GLU A 224 -12.75 -0.15 -2.69
C GLU A 224 -11.58 -0.20 -3.67
N GLU A 225 -11.48 0.77 -4.57
CA GLU A 225 -10.34 0.90 -5.50
C GLU A 225 -9.02 1.11 -4.75
N SER A 226 -9.01 2.02 -3.76
CA SER A 226 -7.81 2.33 -2.99
C SER A 226 -7.35 1.15 -2.13
N VAL A 227 -8.29 0.42 -1.53
CA VAL A 227 -8.04 -0.82 -0.79
C VAL A 227 -7.47 -1.90 -1.71
N ALA A 228 -8.08 -2.11 -2.88
CA ALA A 228 -7.61 -3.10 -3.84
C ALA A 228 -6.18 -2.79 -4.33
N ARG A 229 -5.87 -1.50 -4.56
CA ARG A 229 -4.53 -1.05 -4.91
C ARG A 229 -3.51 -1.38 -3.82
N LEU A 230 -3.79 -1.04 -2.56
CA LEU A 230 -2.87 -1.31 -1.44
C LEU A 230 -2.66 -2.81 -1.19
N ARG A 231 -3.71 -3.64 -1.33
CA ARG A 231 -3.57 -5.10 -1.28
C ARG A 231 -2.64 -5.63 -2.37
N LYS A 232 -2.81 -5.15 -3.60
CA LYS A 232 -1.97 -5.54 -4.73
C LYS A 232 -0.52 -5.09 -4.55
N GLU A 233 -0.29 -3.88 -4.03
CA GLU A 233 1.04 -3.37 -3.69
C GLU A 233 1.70 -4.22 -2.60
N ASN A 234 0.97 -4.52 -1.52
CA ASN A 234 1.44 -5.38 -0.43
C ASN A 234 1.90 -6.75 -0.96
N GLN A 235 1.05 -7.40 -1.76
CA GLN A 235 1.34 -8.70 -2.37
C GLN A 235 2.56 -8.62 -3.30
N ALA A 236 2.65 -7.61 -4.16
CA ALA A 236 3.75 -7.47 -5.10
C ALA A 236 5.09 -7.26 -4.40
N ILE A 237 5.12 -6.47 -3.32
CA ILE A 237 6.32 -6.24 -2.52
C ILE A 237 6.70 -7.53 -1.77
N ALA A 238 5.73 -8.20 -1.14
CA ALA A 238 5.94 -9.47 -0.45
C ALA A 238 6.56 -10.54 -1.36
N VAL A 239 5.98 -10.75 -2.56
CA VAL A 239 6.51 -11.68 -3.56
C VAL A 239 7.96 -11.35 -3.89
N ARG A 240 8.29 -10.08 -4.19
CA ARG A 240 9.67 -9.68 -4.52
C ARG A 240 10.65 -9.96 -3.37
N GLN A 241 10.26 -9.68 -2.14
CA GLN A 241 11.11 -9.93 -0.97
C GLN A 241 11.34 -11.42 -0.74
N ASN A 242 10.27 -12.22 -0.81
CA ASN A 242 10.33 -13.67 -0.70
C ASN A 242 11.21 -14.29 -1.81
N GLU A 243 11.04 -13.85 -3.07
CA GLU A 243 11.88 -14.30 -4.18
C GLU A 243 13.37 -13.96 -3.98
N ALA A 244 13.68 -12.73 -3.57
CA ALA A 244 15.05 -12.31 -3.31
C ALA A 244 15.70 -13.13 -2.19
N TRP A 245 14.96 -13.35 -1.10
CA TRP A 245 15.40 -14.17 0.01
C TRP A 245 15.69 -15.61 -0.44
N LEU A 246 14.77 -16.24 -1.18
CA LEU A 246 14.93 -17.60 -1.69
C LEU A 246 16.14 -17.71 -2.62
N GLN A 247 16.35 -16.74 -3.52
CA GLN A 247 17.49 -16.74 -4.42
C GLN A 247 18.83 -16.66 -3.66
N GLN A 248 18.91 -15.75 -2.69
CA GLN A 248 20.11 -15.57 -1.87
C GLN A 248 20.39 -16.80 -1.00
N ARG A 249 19.37 -17.32 -0.31
CA ARG A 249 19.52 -18.46 0.58
C ARG A 249 19.81 -19.75 -0.18
N TRP A 250 19.24 -19.93 -1.37
CA TRP A 250 19.59 -21.04 -2.26
C TRP A 250 21.05 -20.98 -2.71
N ALA A 251 21.50 -19.81 -3.18
CA ALA A 251 22.88 -19.65 -3.66
C ALA A 251 23.91 -19.95 -2.55
N THR A 252 23.65 -19.45 -1.34
CA THR A 252 24.59 -19.60 -0.21
C THR A 252 24.46 -20.93 0.53
N GLY A 253 23.23 -21.44 0.68
CA GLY A 253 22.94 -22.64 1.46
C GLY A 253 22.95 -23.94 0.65
N VAL A 254 22.76 -23.89 -0.67
CA VAL A 254 22.68 -25.10 -1.51
C VAL A 254 23.75 -25.10 -2.60
N GLU A 255 23.85 -24.04 -3.41
CA GLU A 255 24.82 -24.01 -4.53
C GLU A 255 26.28 -24.00 -4.06
N GLU A 256 26.63 -23.15 -3.09
CA GLU A 256 28.02 -23.04 -2.63
C GLU A 256 28.52 -24.33 -1.94
N PRO A 257 27.75 -25.00 -1.05
CA PRO A 257 28.17 -26.28 -0.48
C PRO A 257 28.32 -27.39 -1.54
N LEU A 258 27.53 -27.35 -2.62
CA LEU A 258 27.62 -28.32 -3.71
C LEU A 258 28.78 -28.05 -4.69
N ARG A 259 29.35 -26.85 -4.65
CA ARG A 259 30.39 -26.41 -5.58
C ARG A 259 31.63 -27.28 -5.57
N ASN A 260 32.07 -27.74 -4.39
CA ASN A 260 33.25 -28.59 -4.29
C ASN A 260 33.02 -29.96 -4.96
N TYR A 261 31.84 -30.56 -4.75
CA TYR A 261 31.48 -31.82 -5.38
C TYR A 261 31.37 -31.70 -6.91
N ARG A 262 30.89 -30.55 -7.42
CA ARG A 262 30.91 -30.26 -8.88
C ARG A 262 32.33 -30.24 -9.44
N LEU A 263 33.26 -29.58 -8.75
CA LEU A 263 34.66 -29.52 -9.18
C LEU A 263 35.31 -30.91 -9.18
N GLN A 264 35.02 -31.74 -8.17
CA GLN A 264 35.49 -33.12 -8.11
C GLN A 264 34.87 -33.99 -9.21
N TYR A 265 33.58 -33.78 -9.51
CA TYR A 265 32.89 -34.46 -10.61
C TYR A 265 33.52 -34.11 -11.96
N ASP A 266 33.76 -32.82 -12.23
CA ASP A 266 34.38 -32.34 -13.47
C ASP A 266 35.82 -32.84 -13.64
N ALA A 267 36.51 -33.16 -12.55
CA ALA A 267 37.85 -33.74 -12.53
C ALA A 267 37.88 -35.27 -12.62
N ASP A 268 36.72 -35.94 -12.70
CA ASP A 268 36.57 -37.41 -12.60
C ASP A 268 37.12 -38.00 -11.28
N GLU A 269 37.18 -37.20 -10.22
CA GLU A 269 37.71 -37.57 -8.90
C GLU A 269 36.61 -37.88 -7.88
N LEU A 270 35.33 -37.65 -8.22
CA LEU A 270 34.21 -37.87 -7.32
C LEU A 270 33.83 -39.36 -7.21
N GLY A 271 34.04 -39.94 -6.03
CA GLY A 271 33.73 -41.34 -5.73
C GLY A 271 32.32 -41.57 -5.19
N PRO A 272 31.92 -42.85 -5.00
CA PRO A 272 30.60 -43.20 -4.47
C PRO A 272 30.32 -42.72 -3.04
N GLU A 273 31.34 -42.61 -2.19
CA GLU A 273 31.19 -42.15 -0.81
C GLU A 273 30.94 -40.64 -0.76
N GLU A 274 31.70 -39.87 -1.54
CA GLU A 274 31.54 -38.42 -1.70
C GLU A 274 30.18 -38.08 -2.34
N CYS A 275 29.68 -38.93 -3.26
CA CYS A 275 28.32 -38.78 -3.81
C CYS A 275 27.23 -38.95 -2.74
N ASN A 276 27.37 -39.92 -1.82
CA ASN A 276 26.43 -40.11 -0.72
C ASN A 276 26.48 -38.93 0.27
N GLU A 277 27.68 -38.39 0.52
CA GLU A 277 27.86 -37.20 1.35
C GLU A 277 27.22 -35.96 0.72
N ALA A 278 27.40 -35.77 -0.59
CA ALA A 278 26.74 -34.70 -1.36
C ALA A 278 25.21 -34.82 -1.30
N GLU A 279 24.65 -36.03 -1.43
CA GLU A 279 23.20 -36.27 -1.32
C GLU A 279 22.68 -35.96 0.09
N SER A 280 23.40 -36.38 1.12
CA SER A 280 23.06 -36.08 2.52
C SER A 280 23.13 -34.57 2.80
N THR A 281 24.16 -33.90 2.30
CA THR A 281 24.36 -32.45 2.43
C THR A 281 23.23 -31.68 1.76
N LEU A 282 22.88 -32.04 0.52
CA LEU A 282 21.77 -31.44 -0.20
C LEU A 282 20.46 -31.58 0.60
N LYS A 283 20.13 -32.79 1.08
CA LYS A 283 18.90 -33.02 1.85
C LYS A 283 18.85 -32.20 3.14
N ALA A 284 19.95 -32.14 3.89
CA ALA A 284 20.04 -31.37 5.13
C ALA A 284 19.87 -29.87 4.89
N ASN A 285 20.60 -29.32 3.92
CA ASN A 285 20.55 -27.89 3.61
C ASN A 285 19.19 -27.46 3.05
N MET A 286 18.53 -28.34 2.29
CA MET A 286 17.17 -28.12 1.80
C MET A 286 16.16 -28.03 2.96
N ALA A 287 16.25 -28.94 3.93
CA ALA A 287 15.37 -28.92 5.10
C ALA A 287 15.59 -27.67 5.96
N GLU A 288 16.85 -27.24 6.13
CA GLU A 288 17.18 -26.01 6.84
C GLU A 288 16.64 -24.76 6.10
N LEU A 289 16.81 -24.71 4.78
CA LEU A 289 16.27 -23.62 3.95
C LEU A 289 14.75 -23.53 4.08
N GLU A 290 14.04 -24.65 3.98
CA GLU A 290 12.59 -24.70 4.10
C GLU A 290 12.12 -24.22 5.48
N ALA A 291 12.74 -24.73 6.56
CA ALA A 291 12.40 -24.30 7.91
C ALA A 291 12.66 -22.80 8.14
N ALA A 292 13.78 -22.28 7.65
CA ALA A 292 14.12 -20.87 7.75
C ALA A 292 13.19 -19.98 6.92
N TYR A 293 12.76 -20.45 5.74
CA TYR A 293 11.86 -19.70 4.87
C TYR A 293 10.51 -19.47 5.53
N TRP A 294 9.91 -20.50 6.12
CA TRP A 294 8.59 -20.36 6.76
C TRP A 294 8.60 -19.44 7.99
N GLN A 295 9.77 -19.15 8.57
CA GLN A 295 9.92 -18.15 9.62
C GLN A 295 10.18 -16.73 9.09
N ALA A 296 10.82 -16.63 7.93
CA ALA A 296 11.21 -15.35 7.32
C ALA A 296 10.19 -14.84 6.28
N ALA A 297 9.25 -15.68 5.85
CA ALA A 297 8.24 -15.36 4.85
C ALA A 297 7.37 -14.18 5.30
N VAL A 298 7.10 -13.27 4.37
CA VAL A 298 6.31 -12.07 4.61
C VAL A 298 5.09 -11.99 3.69
N GLY A 299 4.08 -11.27 4.14
CA GLY A 299 2.87 -10.98 3.37
C GLY A 299 1.81 -12.08 3.41
N PRO A 300 0.79 -12.00 2.53
CA PRO A 300 -0.29 -12.98 2.46
C PRO A 300 0.23 -14.34 1.98
N LYS A 301 -0.55 -15.39 2.27
CA LYS A 301 -0.18 -16.79 2.03
C LYS A 301 0.26 -17.06 0.60
N GLU A 302 -0.50 -16.54 -0.36
CA GLU A 302 -0.24 -16.69 -1.79
C GLU A 302 1.09 -16.02 -2.19
N ALA A 303 1.53 -14.98 -1.47
CA ALA A 303 2.76 -14.26 -1.77
C ALA A 303 4.04 -15.00 -1.34
N TYR A 304 3.94 -16.01 -0.48
CA TYR A 304 5.09 -16.81 -0.06
C TYR A 304 5.03 -18.28 -0.50
N GLU A 305 3.85 -18.88 -0.66
CA GLU A 305 3.74 -20.28 -1.10
C GLU A 305 4.07 -20.43 -2.59
N GLU A 306 3.49 -19.59 -3.46
CA GLU A 306 3.72 -19.67 -4.91
C GLU A 306 5.20 -19.51 -5.26
N PRO A 307 5.93 -18.50 -4.74
CA PRO A 307 7.34 -18.35 -5.09
C PRO A 307 8.19 -19.52 -4.60
N PHE A 308 7.86 -20.09 -3.43
CA PHE A 308 8.55 -21.25 -2.91
C PHE A 308 8.38 -22.47 -3.81
N GLU A 309 7.14 -22.83 -4.14
CA GLU A 309 6.85 -23.96 -5.04
C GLU A 309 7.50 -23.76 -6.41
N ARG A 310 7.35 -22.58 -6.99
CA ARG A 310 7.85 -22.26 -8.33
C ARG A 310 9.38 -22.23 -8.40
N ILE A 311 10.07 -21.67 -7.40
CA ILE A 311 11.54 -21.50 -7.40
C ILE A 311 12.20 -22.73 -6.80
N ILE A 312 11.87 -23.05 -5.55
CA ILE A 312 12.53 -24.13 -4.81
C ILE A 312 12.10 -25.49 -5.33
N GLY A 313 10.84 -25.70 -5.69
CA GLY A 313 10.39 -26.97 -6.29
C GLY A 313 11.21 -27.34 -7.53
N ARG A 314 11.32 -26.41 -8.49
CA ARG A 314 12.11 -26.63 -9.71
C ARG A 314 13.60 -26.80 -9.45
N ARG A 315 14.18 -26.01 -8.54
CA ARG A 315 15.61 -26.06 -8.22
C ARG A 315 15.98 -27.34 -7.45
N ARG A 316 15.12 -27.76 -6.52
CA ARG A 316 15.25 -29.03 -5.77
C ARG A 316 15.28 -30.22 -6.73
N ASP A 317 14.34 -30.29 -7.65
CA ASP A 317 14.27 -31.38 -8.62
C ASP A 317 15.47 -31.40 -9.58
N ALA A 318 16.04 -30.22 -9.89
CA ALA A 318 17.27 -30.11 -10.66
C ALA A 318 18.48 -30.61 -9.86
N ALA A 319 18.65 -30.15 -8.62
CA ALA A 319 19.76 -30.55 -7.75
C ALA A 319 19.74 -32.05 -7.41
N LEU A 320 18.56 -32.62 -7.17
CA LEU A 320 18.42 -34.06 -6.94
C LEU A 320 18.82 -34.90 -8.17
N ARG A 321 18.45 -34.44 -9.37
CA ARG A 321 18.87 -35.09 -10.63
C ARG A 321 20.36 -34.97 -10.87
N GLU A 322 20.94 -33.83 -10.55
CA GLU A 322 22.38 -33.58 -10.65
C GLU A 322 23.16 -34.54 -9.74
N VAL A 323 22.82 -34.63 -8.45
CA VAL A 323 23.46 -35.56 -7.50
C VAL A 323 23.26 -37.02 -7.91
N ALA A 324 22.07 -37.37 -8.43
CA ALA A 324 21.83 -38.73 -8.95
C ALA A 324 22.72 -39.06 -10.16
N ALA A 325 22.98 -38.09 -11.03
CA ALA A 325 23.91 -38.24 -12.15
C ALA A 325 25.35 -38.43 -11.66
N TRP A 326 25.78 -37.65 -10.67
CA TRP A 326 27.10 -37.83 -10.02
C TRP A 326 27.27 -39.23 -9.46
N ARG A 327 26.26 -39.74 -8.75
CA ARG A 327 26.28 -41.09 -8.18
C ARG A 327 26.43 -42.16 -9.26
N SER A 328 25.62 -42.07 -10.33
CA SER A 328 25.71 -43.02 -11.45
C SER A 328 27.08 -42.99 -12.13
N HIS A 329 27.67 -41.82 -12.29
CA HIS A 329 29.02 -41.67 -12.87
C HIS A 329 30.09 -42.19 -11.92
N GLY A 330 30.06 -41.82 -10.65
CA GLY A 330 31.00 -42.25 -9.61
C GLY A 330 31.00 -43.78 -9.42
N GLU A 331 29.84 -44.43 -9.52
CA GLU A 331 29.73 -45.89 -9.52
C GLU A 331 30.41 -46.51 -10.76
N ALA A 332 30.19 -45.93 -11.95
CA ALA A 332 30.79 -46.40 -13.19
C ALA A 332 32.31 -46.19 -13.25
N THR A 333 32.81 -45.03 -12.81
CA THR A 333 34.25 -44.74 -12.75
C THR A 333 34.95 -45.61 -11.72
N ALA A 334 34.35 -45.85 -10.56
CA ALA A 334 34.86 -46.77 -9.56
C ALA A 334 34.91 -48.22 -10.07
N GLU A 335 33.89 -48.66 -10.81
CA GLU A 335 33.89 -49.97 -11.45
C GLU A 335 34.98 -50.09 -12.53
N ALA A 336 35.12 -49.08 -13.39
CA ALA A 336 36.15 -49.02 -14.42
C ALA A 336 37.56 -49.05 -13.81
N LYS A 337 37.79 -48.30 -12.73
CA LYS A 337 39.07 -48.30 -11.99
C LYS A 337 39.36 -49.66 -11.36
N ARG A 338 38.36 -50.29 -10.72
CA ARG A 338 38.50 -51.66 -10.19
C ARG A 338 38.80 -52.68 -11.30
N ALA A 339 38.16 -52.56 -12.47
CA ALA A 339 38.43 -53.40 -13.62
C ALA A 339 39.85 -53.20 -14.17
N ALA A 340 40.30 -51.95 -14.31
CA ALA A 340 41.64 -51.60 -14.75
C ALA A 340 42.72 -52.09 -13.76
N GLU A 341 42.50 -51.95 -12.46
CA GLU A 341 43.40 -52.47 -11.42
C GLU A 341 43.47 -54.01 -11.44
N ARG A 342 42.35 -54.70 -11.64
CA ARG A 342 42.33 -56.16 -11.82
C ARG A 342 43.13 -56.57 -13.06
N ALA A 343 42.87 -55.94 -14.21
CA ALA A 343 43.60 -56.21 -15.44
C ALA A 343 45.11 -55.92 -15.30
N ALA A 344 45.48 -54.83 -14.63
CA ALA A 344 46.89 -54.51 -14.36
C ALA A 344 47.56 -55.52 -13.42
N ARG A 345 46.85 -56.02 -12.40
CA ARG A 345 47.34 -57.09 -11.52
C ARG A 345 47.51 -58.41 -12.27
N GLU A 346 46.55 -58.76 -13.13
CA GLU A 346 46.62 -59.96 -13.97
C GLU A 346 47.79 -59.89 -14.96
N GLU A 347 47.96 -58.76 -15.66
CA GLU A 347 49.09 -58.58 -16.59
C GLU A 347 50.43 -58.57 -15.85
N ARG A 348 50.50 -57.94 -14.66
CA ARG A 348 51.72 -57.99 -13.83
C ARG A 348 52.03 -59.41 -13.37
N ALA A 349 51.04 -60.18 -12.92
CA ALA A 349 51.22 -61.58 -12.53
C ALA A 349 51.65 -62.45 -13.72
N ARG A 350 51.14 -62.16 -14.93
CA ARG A 350 51.56 -62.83 -16.16
C ARG A 350 53.01 -62.52 -16.52
N LEU A 351 53.40 -61.24 -16.48
CA LEU A 351 54.79 -60.82 -16.72
C LEU A 351 55.76 -61.42 -15.69
N ASP A 352 55.35 -61.49 -14.41
CA ASP A 352 56.14 -62.13 -13.35
C ASP A 352 56.28 -63.64 -13.62
N ALA A 353 55.21 -64.34 -14.03
CA ALA A 353 55.25 -65.75 -14.38
C ALA A 353 56.10 -66.05 -15.64
N GLU A 354 56.00 -65.21 -16.67
CA GLU A 354 56.85 -65.28 -17.86
C GLU A 354 58.32 -65.01 -17.50
N GLY A 355 58.58 -64.05 -16.62
CA GLY A 355 59.91 -63.75 -16.06
C GLY A 355 60.50 -64.93 -15.28
N GLU A 356 59.71 -65.56 -14.41
CA GLU A 356 60.12 -66.78 -13.69
C GLU A 356 60.40 -67.95 -14.64
N ALA A 357 59.57 -68.14 -15.67
CA ALA A 357 59.75 -69.19 -16.66
C ALA A 357 61.04 -68.99 -17.48
N LEU A 358 61.32 -67.75 -17.90
CA LEU A 358 62.57 -67.37 -18.55
C LEU A 358 63.77 -67.56 -17.62
N ALA A 359 63.66 -67.20 -16.34
CA ALA A 359 64.72 -67.41 -15.35
C ALA A 359 65.02 -68.90 -15.14
N ARG A 360 63.99 -69.75 -15.04
CA ARG A 360 64.14 -71.23 -14.95
C ARG A 360 64.78 -71.81 -16.22
N LYS A 361 64.41 -71.29 -17.39
CA LYS A 361 65.00 -71.71 -18.67
C LYS A 361 66.47 -71.31 -18.75
N ALA A 362 66.81 -70.08 -18.36
CA ALA A 362 68.20 -69.61 -18.29
C ALA A 362 69.02 -70.41 -17.28
N GLN A 363 68.46 -70.78 -16.12
CA GLN A 363 69.11 -71.69 -15.16
C GLN A 363 69.37 -73.06 -15.77
N ARG A 364 68.39 -73.67 -16.46
CA ARG A 364 68.58 -74.96 -17.15
C ARG A 364 69.64 -74.88 -18.24
N GLU A 365 69.62 -73.83 -19.06
CA GLU A 365 70.64 -73.63 -20.10
C GLU A 365 72.03 -73.38 -19.50
N ALA A 366 72.13 -72.68 -18.36
CA ALA A 366 73.38 -72.50 -17.63
C ALA A 366 73.88 -73.83 -17.02
N GLU A 367 73.00 -74.65 -16.45
CA GLU A 367 73.33 -76.00 -15.96
C GLU A 367 73.75 -76.95 -17.09
N GLU A 368 73.06 -76.92 -18.23
CA GLU A 368 73.41 -77.68 -19.43
C GLU A 368 74.74 -77.20 -20.05
N SER A 369 75.00 -75.89 -20.06
CA SER A 369 76.28 -75.33 -20.50
C SER A 369 77.42 -75.71 -19.56
N LYS A 370 77.19 -75.69 -18.24
CA LYS A 370 78.14 -76.17 -17.23
C LYS A 370 78.42 -77.67 -17.41
N ALA A 371 77.39 -78.49 -17.63
CA ALA A 371 77.53 -79.92 -17.93
C ALA A 371 78.26 -80.18 -19.26
N ARG A 372 78.04 -79.36 -20.29
CA ARG A 372 78.78 -79.43 -21.58
C ARG A 372 80.24 -79.02 -21.43
N MET A 373 80.55 -78.04 -20.59
CA MET A 373 81.93 -77.63 -20.29
C MET A 373 82.67 -78.69 -19.47
N ASP A 374 81.99 -79.33 -18.51
CA ASP A 374 82.54 -80.47 -17.76
C ASP A 374 82.76 -81.70 -18.66
N ALA A 375 81.94 -81.91 -19.68
CA ALA A 375 82.12 -82.96 -20.69
C ALA A 375 83.24 -82.67 -21.70
N ARG A 376 83.56 -81.39 -21.98
CA ARG A 376 84.62 -80.99 -22.93
C ARG A 376 86.03 -80.92 -22.32
N GLY A 377 86.17 -81.09 -21.01
CA GLY A 377 87.45 -81.14 -20.30
C GLY A 377 88.22 -82.46 -20.39
N LYS A 378 87.64 -83.53 -20.96
CA LYS A 378 88.24 -84.88 -21.03
C LYS A 378 88.21 -85.48 -22.44
N ALA A 379 89.02 -84.96 -23.37
CA ALA A 379 89.74 -85.74 -24.41
C ALA A 379 90.39 -84.83 -25.48
N LYS A 380 91.70 -85.01 -25.68
CA LYS A 380 92.59 -84.55 -26.78
C LYS A 380 93.36 -85.80 -27.26
N PRO A 381 94.16 -85.82 -28.35
CA PRO A 381 94.22 -84.98 -29.56
C PRO A 381 94.47 -85.80 -30.86
N GLY A 382 94.58 -85.11 -32.02
CA GLY A 382 95.20 -85.59 -33.27
C GLY A 382 94.40 -85.08 -34.49
N GLY A 383 94.91 -84.33 -35.47
CA GLY A 383 96.26 -84.11 -35.94
C GLY A 383 96.33 -84.47 -37.43
N LYS A 384 96.13 -83.51 -38.35
CA LYS A 384 96.81 -83.42 -39.66
C LYS A 384 96.41 -82.17 -40.45
N LYS A 385 97.43 -81.59 -41.08
CA LYS A 385 97.46 -80.41 -41.96
C LYS A 385 96.85 -80.71 -43.34
N ALA A 386 96.19 -79.74 -43.94
CA ALA A 386 96.37 -79.36 -45.36
C ALA A 386 95.70 -78.02 -45.69
N GLN A 387 96.56 -77.06 -46.04
CA GLN A 387 96.48 -76.07 -47.13
C GLN A 387 95.35 -75.05 -47.28
N ALA A 388 95.82 -73.90 -47.80
CA ALA A 388 95.26 -72.57 -47.74
C ALA A 388 94.72 -72.10 -49.10
N ALA A 389 93.71 -71.24 -49.03
CA ALA A 389 93.37 -70.09 -49.88
C ALA A 389 92.04 -69.57 -49.30
N GLY A 390 91.75 -68.29 -49.07
CA GLY A 390 92.25 -67.03 -49.58
C GLY A 390 91.01 -66.15 -49.78
N GLN A 391 91.08 -64.88 -49.38
CA GLN A 391 90.08 -63.78 -49.46
C GLN A 391 89.10 -63.67 -48.28
N ALA A 392 88.66 -62.51 -47.77
CA ALA A 392 89.16 -61.12 -47.66
C ALA A 392 87.94 -60.26 -47.25
N GLY A 393 88.11 -59.36 -46.26
CA GLY A 393 87.20 -58.23 -45.98
C GLY A 393 86.01 -58.57 -45.07
N LYS A 394 85.56 -57.73 -44.14
CA LYS A 394 85.87 -56.34 -43.79
C LYS A 394 85.18 -56.06 -42.43
N HIS A 395 85.87 -55.41 -41.51
CA HIS A 395 85.25 -54.56 -40.48
C HIS A 395 84.76 -53.25 -41.15
N PRO A 396 83.68 -52.60 -40.67
CA PRO A 396 83.79 -51.55 -39.63
C PRO A 396 82.70 -51.70 -38.54
N LYS A 397 82.95 -51.36 -37.26
CA LYS A 397 82.95 -50.04 -36.59
C LYS A 397 81.59 -49.31 -36.53
N CYS A 398 81.21 -48.96 -35.29
CA CYS A 398 80.58 -47.72 -34.81
C CYS A 398 79.14 -47.36 -35.23
N CYS A 399 78.28 -47.20 -34.21
CA CYS A 399 77.55 -45.98 -33.76
C CYS A 399 76.55 -46.49 -32.68
N ALA A 400 76.49 -46.08 -31.41
CA ALA A 400 76.57 -44.79 -30.73
C ALA A 400 75.53 -43.74 -31.20
N VAL A 401 74.75 -43.29 -30.21
CA VAL A 401 73.82 -42.13 -30.15
C VAL A 401 72.46 -42.41 -30.83
N GLN A 402 71.30 -42.29 -30.17
CA GLN A 402 70.85 -41.26 -29.23
C GLN A 402 69.75 -41.78 -28.31
#